data_AF-A0A2V8H127-F1
#
_entry.id   AF-A0A2V8H127-F1
#
_cell.length_a   1.000
_cell.length_b   1.000
_cell.length_c   1.000
_cell.angle_alpha   90.00
_cell.angle_beta   90.00
_cell.angle_gamma   90.00
#
_symmetry.space_group_name_H-M   'P 1'
#
loop_
_entity.id
_entity.type
_entity.pdbx_description
1 polymer ?
#
loop_
_entity_poly.entity_id
_entity_poly.type
_entity_poly.pdbx_seq_one_letter_code
_entity_poly.pdbx_strand_id
1 'polypeptide(L)'
;MANLGYIGLGAMGSRMAARLIDKGHTVTGYNRTKSKAQWLIDRGMKWGETPRKVAESADMIFVMVTDSKALDGVAIGSDGFIAGLD
;
A
#
# COMPACT_ATOMS: atom_id res chain seq x y z
N MET A 1 1.78 -9.81 15.43
CA MET A 1 2.08 -9.24 14.10
C MET A 1 0.77 -8.83 13.45
N ALA A 2 0.74 -7.72 12.71
CA ALA A 2 -0.46 -7.20 12.05
C ALA A 2 -0.35 -7.26 10.53
N ASN A 3 -1.48 -7.31 9.83
CA ASN A 3 -1.58 -7.19 8.38
C ASN A 3 -1.79 -5.71 8.03
N LEU A 4 -0.83 -5.12 7.33
CA LEU A 4 -0.81 -3.69 7.05
C LEU A 4 -0.88 -3.45 5.55
N GLY A 5 -1.76 -2.55 5.13
CA GLY A 5 -1.85 -2.08 3.75
C GLY A 5 -1.02 -0.82 3.56
N TYR A 6 -0.28 -0.72 2.46
CA TYR A 6 0.50 0.49 2.14
C TYR A 6 0.25 0.95 0.71
N ILE A 7 -0.43 2.08 0.56
CA ILE A 7 -0.82 2.66 -0.73
C ILE A 7 0.03 3.91 -0.96
N GLY A 8 0.91 3.84 -1.96
CA GLY A 8 1.87 4.91 -2.26
C GLY A 8 3.26 4.58 -1.71
N LEU A 9 4.14 4.15 -2.61
CA LEU A 9 5.50 3.68 -2.28
C LEU A 9 6.54 4.61 -2.90
N GLY A 10 6.35 5.91 -2.69
CA GLY A 10 7.32 6.95 -3.03
C GLY A 10 8.54 6.94 -2.10
N ALA A 11 9.36 7.99 -2.15
CA ALA A 11 10.61 8.08 -1.38
C ALA A 11 10.41 7.90 0.13
N MET A 12 9.32 8.45 0.69
CA MET A 12 8.99 8.29 2.11
C MET A 12 8.25 6.99 2.39
N GLY A 13 7.15 6.73 1.68
CA GLY A 13 6.29 5.57 1.95
C GLY A 13 7.01 4.23 1.84
N SER A 14 7.90 4.09 0.86
CA SER A 14 8.67 2.85 0.70
C SER A 14 9.63 2.56 1.85
N ARG A 15 10.25 3.59 2.45
CA ARG A 15 11.12 3.44 3.63
C ARG A 15 10.32 3.08 4.88
N MET A 16 9.11 3.61 5.02
CA MET A 16 8.20 3.27 6.12
C MET A 16 7.69 1.83 5.99
N ALA A 17 7.26 1.42 4.80
CA ALA A 17 6.86 0.04 4.51
C ALA A 17 7.99 -0.96 4.82
N ALA A 18 9.23 -0.66 4.40
CA ALA A 18 10.40 -1.47 4.75
C ALA A 18 10.59 -1.64 6.26
N ARG A 19 10.41 -0.57 7.05
CA ARG A 19 10.53 -0.65 8.51
C ARG A 19 9.44 -1.52 9.14
N LEU A 20 8.24 -1.51 8.59
CA LEU A 20 7.15 -2.39 9.04
C LEU A 20 7.47 -3.87 8.75
N ILE A 21 8.02 -4.15 7.56
CA ILE A 21 8.52 -5.50 7.20
C ILE A 21 9.63 -5.94 8.15
N ASP A 22 10.61 -5.07 8.44
CA ASP A 22 11.73 -5.38 9.35
C ASP A 22 11.27 -5.65 10.79
N LYS A 23 10.11 -5.13 11.18
CA LYS A 23 9.48 -5.39 12.48
C LYS A 23 8.61 -6.65 12.48
N GLY A 24 8.53 -7.36 11.36
CA GLY A 24 7.83 -8.63 11.20
C GLY A 24 6.39 -8.50 10.71
N HIS A 25 5.92 -7.30 10.36
CA HIS A 25 4.54 -7.10 9.89
C HIS A 25 4.38 -7.66 8.49
N THR A 26 3.21 -8.23 8.21
CA THR A 26 2.86 -8.58 6.84
C THR A 26 2.37 -7.31 6.18
N VAL A 27 3.11 -6.85 5.16
CA VAL A 27 2.76 -5.63 4.42
C VAL A 27 2.28 -6.01 3.02
N THR A 28 1.06 -5.60 2.67
CA THR A 28 0.56 -5.62 1.28
C THR A 28 0.63 -4.22 0.71
N GLY A 29 1.39 -4.04 -0.37
CA GLY A 29 1.66 -2.73 -0.95
C GLY A 29 1.04 -2.53 -2.33
N TYR A 30 0.66 -1.29 -2.63
CA TYR A 30 0.30 -0.82 -3.96
C TYR A 30 1.04 0.47 -4.30
N ASN A 31 1.43 0.60 -5.56
CA ASN A 31 1.93 1.85 -6.12
C ASN A 31 1.57 1.95 -7.60
N ARG A 32 1.22 3.14 -8.08
CA ARG A 32 0.89 3.36 -9.51
C ARG A 32 1.95 2.82 -10.46
N THR A 33 3.22 2.91 -10.08
CA THR A 33 4.35 2.33 -10.83
C THR A 33 4.93 1.16 -10.04
N LYS A 34 4.58 -0.07 -10.43
CA LYS A 34 4.99 -1.31 -9.75
C LYS A 34 6.50 -1.48 -9.63
N SER A 35 7.26 -1.11 -10.66
CA SER A 35 8.74 -1.23 -10.65
C SER A 35 9.41 -0.45 -9.50
N LYS A 36 8.79 0.64 -9.01
CA LYS A 36 9.30 1.39 -7.84
C LYS A 36 9.14 0.65 -6.52
N ALA A 37 8.28 -0.37 -6.47
CA ALA A 37 8.02 -1.22 -5.31
C ALA A 37 8.77 -2.56 -5.38
N GLN A 38 9.48 -2.87 -6.48
CA GLN A 38 10.08 -4.19 -6.68
C GLN A 38 11.02 -4.59 -5.54
N TRP A 39 11.87 -3.67 -5.09
CA TRP A 39 12.80 -3.95 -3.99
C TRP A 39 12.10 -4.25 -2.65
N LEU A 40 10.86 -3.79 -2.44
CA LEU A 40 10.05 -4.15 -1.28
C LEU A 40 9.43 -5.54 -1.45
N ILE A 41 8.97 -5.86 -2.67
CA ILE A 41 8.47 -7.19 -3.03
C ILE A 41 9.57 -8.23 -2.81
N ASP A 42 10.80 -7.94 -3.25
CA ASP A 42 11.97 -8.79 -3.05
C ASP A 42 12.32 -8.97 -1.56
N ARG A 43 11.92 -8.01 -0.71
CA ARG A 43 12.03 -8.06 0.75
C ARG A 43 10.84 -8.75 1.44
N GLY A 44 9.91 -9.33 0.70
CA GLY A 44 8.75 -10.05 1.24
C GLY A 44 7.48 -9.23 1.39
N MET A 45 7.42 -8.00 0.86
CA MET A 45 6.15 -7.28 0.74
C MET A 45 5.23 -8.01 -0.25
N LYS A 46 3.97 -8.24 0.14
CA LYS A 46 2.94 -8.72 -0.78
C LYS A 46 2.53 -7.61 -1.74
N TRP A 47 2.16 -7.97 -2.96
CA TRP A 47 1.67 -7.01 -3.95
C TRP A 47 0.14 -7.02 -3.99
N GLY A 48 -0.47 -5.84 -3.87
CA GLY A 48 -1.88 -5.64 -4.16
C GLY A 48 -2.05 -5.08 -5.57
N GLU A 49 -2.88 -5.72 -6.40
CA GLU A 49 -3.11 -5.26 -7.79
C GLU A 49 -3.89 -3.94 -7.86
N THR A 50 -4.68 -3.63 -6.83
CA THR A 50 -5.43 -2.37 -6.70
C THR A 50 -5.41 -1.85 -5.25
N PRO A 51 -5.64 -0.53 -5.02
CA PRO A 51 -5.82 0.02 -3.67
C PRO A 51 -6.92 -0.70 -2.87
N ARG A 52 -8.04 -1.06 -3.51
CA ARG A 52 -9.08 -1.89 -2.92
C ARG A 52 -8.56 -3.23 -2.40
N LYS A 53 -7.82 -3.97 -3.22
CA LYS A 53 -7.26 -5.28 -2.83
C LYS A 53 -6.26 -5.17 -1.68
N VAL A 54 -5.56 -4.03 -1.57
CA VAL A 54 -4.73 -3.75 -0.40
C VAL A 54 -5.60 -3.59 0.84
N ALA A 55 -6.66 -2.77 0.77
CA ALA A 55 -7.57 -2.53 1.88
C ALA A 55 -8.26 -3.81 2.40
N GLU A 56 -8.79 -4.64 1.49
CA GLU A 56 -9.45 -5.92 1.82
C GLU A 56 -8.52 -6.92 2.53
N SER A 57 -7.19 -6.72 2.46
CA SER A 57 -6.19 -7.65 3.01
C SER A 57 -5.56 -7.19 4.33
N ALA A 58 -5.97 -6.04 4.87
CA ALA A 58 -5.26 -5.35 5.94
C ALA A 58 -6.17 -4.97 7.11
N ASP A 59 -5.61 -5.05 8.33
CA ASP A 59 -6.25 -4.57 9.55
C ASP A 59 -6.22 -3.03 9.63
N MET A 60 -5.22 -2.42 8.99
CA MET A 60 -5.03 -0.97 8.88
C MET A 60 -4.30 -0.63 7.58
N ILE A 61 -4.71 0.46 6.94
CA ILE A 61 -4.05 0.98 5.74
C ILE A 61 -3.34 2.31 6.00
N PHE A 62 -2.19 2.49 5.34
CA PHE A 62 -1.47 3.75 5.23
C PHE A 62 -1.56 4.25 3.80
N VAL A 63 -1.82 5.55 3.63
CA VAL A 63 -1.85 6.19 2.31
C VAL A 63 -0.82 7.33 2.29
N MET A 64 0.14 7.27 1.37
CA MET A 64 1.21 8.25 1.24
C MET A 64 1.44 8.62 -0.23
N VAL A 65 0.71 9.62 -0.69
CA VAL A 65 0.68 10.08 -2.09
C VAL A 65 1.05 11.56 -2.20
N THR A 66 1.25 12.05 -3.43
CA THR A 66 1.82 13.38 -3.70
C THR A 66 0.89 14.54 -3.34
N ASP A 67 -0.40 14.42 -3.65
CA ASP A 67 -1.39 15.50 -3.55
C ASP A 67 -2.82 14.94 -3.48
N SER A 68 -3.80 15.83 -3.35
CA SER A 68 -5.22 15.45 -3.26
C SER A 68 -5.75 14.74 -4.50
N LYS A 69 -5.28 15.11 -5.70
CA LYS A 69 -5.72 14.44 -6.94
C LYS A 69 -5.22 13.00 -6.98
N ALA A 70 -3.99 12.76 -6.52
CA ALA A 70 -3.45 11.42 -6.37
C ALA A 70 -4.19 10.63 -5.29
N LEU A 71 -4.62 11.29 -4.21
CA LEU A 71 -5.44 10.68 -3.16
C LEU A 71 -6.79 10.23 -3.72
N ASP A 72 -7.52 11.10 -4.41
CA ASP A 72 -8.81 10.77 -5.01
C ASP A 72 -8.69 9.55 -5.94
N GLY A 73 -7.63 9.49 -6.75
CA GLY A 73 -7.37 8.41 -7.69
C GLY A 73 -7.06 7.05 -7.05
N VAL A 74 -6.69 7.00 -5.77
CA VAL A 74 -6.51 5.74 -5.03
C VAL A 74 -7.60 5.48 -3.99
N ALA A 75 -8.37 6.50 -3.61
CA ALA A 75 -9.42 6.43 -2.59
C ALA A 75 -10.76 6.03 -3.18
N ILE A 76 -11.16 6.66 -4.29
CA ILE A 76 -12.52 6.62 -4.81
C ILE A 76 -12.62 5.64 -5.99
N GLY A 77 -13.83 5.15 -6.27
CA GLY A 77 -14.13 4.27 -7.40
C GLY A 77 -14.11 2.79 -7.01
N SER A 78 -14.43 1.93 -7.98
CA SER A 78 -14.57 0.47 -7.76
C SER A 78 -13.29 -0.24 -7.32
N ASP A 79 -12.13 0.35 -7.65
CA ASP A 79 -10.80 -0.13 -7.28
C ASP A 79 -10.11 0.75 -6.22
N GLY A 80 -10.79 1.80 -5.76
CA GLY A 80 -10.29 2.67 -4.70
C GLY A 80 -10.32 1.99 -3.34
N PHE A 81 -9.44 2.39 -2.42
CA PHE A 81 -9.33 1.73 -1.12
C PHE A 81 -10.61 1.84 -0.29
N ILE A 82 -11.41 2.91 -0.45
CA ILE A 82 -12.67 3.08 0.29
C ILE A 82 -13.65 1.94 -0.03
N ALA A 83 -13.66 1.44 -1.27
CA ALA A 83 -14.52 0.34 -1.69
C ALA A 83 -14.08 -1.04 -1.15
N GLY A 84 -12.95 -1.11 -0.44
CA GLY A 84 -12.45 -2.31 0.22
C GLY A 84 -12.32 -2.16 1.75
N LEU A 85 -12.88 -1.08 2.32
CA LEU A 85 -13.01 -0.92 3.77
C LEU A 85 -14.38 -1.46 4.20
N ASP A 86 -14.39 -2.34 5.19
CA ASP A 86 -15.58 -2.82 5.90
C ASP A 86 -15.77 -2.07 7.23
#